data_AF-A0A7X3SRQ2-F1
#
_entry.id   AF-A0A7X3SRQ2-F1
#
_cell.length_a   1.000
_cell.length_b   1.000
_cell.length_c   1.000
_cell.angle_alpha   90.00
_cell.angle_beta   90.00
_cell.angle_gamma   90.00
#
_symmetry.space_group_name_H-M   'P 1'
#
loop_
_entity.id
_entity.type
_entity.pdbx_description
1 polymer ?
#
loop_
_entity_poly.entity_id
_entity_poly.type
_entity_poly.pdbx_seq_one_letter_code
_entity_poly.pdbx_strand_id
1 'polypeptide(L)'
;MTRAIPLALGIAILAATPVFSQSQTPPAGPSGAPDIIRGQEIALGGLRDRQNVPCIQCHGLEGAGNSSGAFPRLVPQSGWYLYKTLQDYASGLRPNEIMSPIARSLSDQDMQAVAAYYASIENAPALPQAEVDVRTLQTGGAISAVGIPEQGVPPCAGCHGANGRGGQMIYPALAGQYAPYTELQLRLWKEGRRDGDPMNVMELISKAMTDEQIRAVSLYFASIQPGYSPQGEQRPAGPRQNPQVWQGQLAPLPPNATSSTRGLQNVKPPYLPEGQAGPGMGNASTDDQINRSR
;
A
#
# COMPACT_ATOMS: atom_id res chain seq x y z
N MET A 1 -51.26 7.12 85.71
CA MET A 1 -50.82 8.34 85.00
C MET A 1 -49.96 7.91 83.81
N THR A 2 -50.63 7.61 82.70
CA THR A 2 -50.05 7.13 81.44
C THR A 2 -49.67 8.33 80.58
N ARG A 3 -48.37 8.54 80.33
CA ARG A 3 -47.88 9.56 79.40
C ARG A 3 -47.45 8.90 78.09
N ALA A 4 -48.16 9.25 77.02
CA ALA A 4 -47.85 8.87 75.64
C ALA A 4 -46.62 9.65 75.14
N ILE A 5 -45.72 8.96 74.45
CA ILE A 5 -44.56 9.54 73.75
C ILE A 5 -44.89 9.48 72.24
N PRO A 6 -44.86 10.59 71.49
CA PRO A 6 -45.15 10.55 70.06
C PRO A 6 -43.95 10.03 69.28
N LEU A 7 -44.21 9.08 68.37
CA LEU A 7 -43.26 8.53 67.42
C LEU A 7 -43.11 9.53 66.24
N ALA A 8 -41.96 10.20 66.13
CA ALA A 8 -41.62 11.02 64.97
C ALA A 8 -40.96 10.15 63.90
N LEU A 9 -41.66 9.94 62.79
CA LEU A 9 -41.19 9.21 61.61
C LEU A 9 -40.32 10.15 60.75
N GLY A 10 -38.99 10.06 60.89
CA GLY A 10 -38.04 10.81 60.06
C GLY A 10 -37.79 10.09 58.73
N ILE A 11 -38.28 10.67 57.63
CA ILE A 11 -37.99 10.22 56.27
C ILE A 11 -36.59 10.73 55.89
N ALA A 12 -35.61 9.83 55.83
CA ALA A 12 -34.27 10.13 55.30
C ALA A 12 -34.30 10.07 53.77
N ILE A 13 -34.19 11.22 53.11
CA ILE A 13 -34.05 11.32 51.65
C ILE A 13 -32.57 11.08 51.31
N LEU A 14 -32.26 9.90 50.76
CA LEU A 14 -30.96 9.63 50.13
C LEU A 14 -30.87 10.39 48.81
N ALA A 15 -30.09 11.46 48.75
CA ALA A 15 -29.72 12.11 47.50
C ALA A 15 -28.59 11.32 46.83
N ALA A 16 -28.92 10.58 45.76
CA ALA A 16 -27.93 9.94 44.91
C ALA A 16 -27.25 11.00 44.04
N THR A 17 -25.98 11.30 44.32
CA THR A 17 -25.17 12.15 43.43
C THR A 17 -24.73 11.33 42.21
N PRO A 18 -24.91 11.83 40.97
CA PRO A 18 -24.42 11.14 39.80
C PRO A 18 -22.88 11.15 39.81
N VAL A 19 -22.29 9.95 39.77
CA VAL A 19 -20.85 9.76 39.52
C VAL A 19 -20.64 9.97 38.02
N PHE A 20 -20.18 11.16 37.64
CA PHE A 20 -19.70 11.39 36.28
C PHE A 20 -18.37 10.67 36.11
N SER A 21 -18.43 9.54 35.39
CA SER A 21 -17.24 8.82 34.92
C SER A 21 -16.46 9.76 33.99
N GLN A 22 -15.32 10.26 34.45
CA GLN A 22 -14.43 11.04 33.59
C GLN A 22 -13.90 10.10 32.51
N SER A 23 -14.39 10.25 31.29
CA SER A 23 -13.76 9.70 30.10
C SER A 23 -12.38 10.34 29.99
N GLN A 24 -11.36 9.64 30.48
CA GLN A 24 -9.97 10.01 30.26
C GLN A 24 -9.75 9.98 28.75
N THR A 25 -9.53 11.16 28.17
CA THR A 25 -9.07 11.28 26.79
C THR A 25 -7.77 10.48 26.69
N PRO A 26 -7.64 9.54 25.73
CA PRO A 26 -6.36 8.88 25.49
C PRO A 26 -5.30 9.96 25.25
N PRO A 27 -4.05 9.77 25.75
CA PRO A 27 -3.02 10.77 25.59
C PRO A 27 -2.85 11.10 24.11
N ALA A 28 -2.92 12.40 23.79
CA ALA A 28 -2.68 12.89 22.45
C ALA A 28 -1.29 12.41 22.00
N GLY A 29 -1.22 11.77 20.82
CA GLY A 29 0.05 11.46 20.18
C GLY A 29 0.92 12.72 20.03
N PRO A 30 2.25 12.59 19.97
CA PRO A 30 3.16 13.74 19.93
C PRO A 30 2.76 14.71 18.80
N SER A 31 2.52 15.96 19.19
CA SER A 31 2.08 17.04 18.31
C SER A 31 3.29 17.61 17.55
N GLY A 32 3.51 17.15 16.33
CA GLY A 32 4.56 17.68 15.45
C GLY A 32 4.66 16.91 14.15
N ALA A 33 5.18 17.54 13.10
CA ALA A 33 5.60 16.82 11.91
C ALA A 33 6.65 15.76 12.25
N PRO A 34 6.67 14.56 11.64
CA PRO A 34 7.76 13.63 11.84
C PRO A 34 9.10 14.29 11.51
N ASP A 35 10.07 14.13 12.41
CA ASP A 35 11.42 14.67 12.26
C ASP A 35 12.20 13.85 11.23
N ILE A 36 12.21 14.34 9.99
CA ILE A 36 12.92 13.67 8.87
C ILE A 36 14.42 13.62 9.12
N ILE A 37 15.01 14.62 9.79
CA ILE A 37 16.45 14.64 10.08
C ILE A 37 16.78 13.54 11.08
N ARG A 38 15.98 13.42 12.15
CA ARG A 38 16.09 12.29 13.07
C ARG A 38 15.95 10.95 12.38
N GLY A 39 14.99 10.83 11.44
CA GLY A 39 14.80 9.63 10.64
C GLY A 39 16.04 9.26 9.80
N GLN A 40 16.67 10.27 9.18
CA GLN A 40 17.90 10.12 8.42
C GLN A 40 19.06 9.68 9.31
N GLU A 41 19.23 10.27 10.49
CA GLU A 41 20.28 9.89 11.44
C GLU A 41 20.17 8.41 11.83
N ILE A 42 18.96 7.93 12.12
CA ILE A 42 18.71 6.53 12.47
C ILE A 42 18.95 5.63 11.25
N ALA A 43 18.43 6.01 10.09
CA ALA A 43 18.55 5.21 8.88
C ALA A 43 20.01 4.99 8.46
N LEU A 44 20.85 6.02 8.61
CA LEU A 44 22.26 5.99 8.20
C LEU A 44 23.22 5.59 9.33
N GLY A 45 22.91 5.92 10.58
CA GLY A 45 23.80 5.79 11.73
C GLY A 45 23.36 4.79 12.80
N GLY A 46 22.11 4.31 12.77
CA GLY A 46 21.54 3.45 13.80
C GLY A 46 21.37 4.15 15.14
N LEU A 47 21.12 3.38 16.20
CA LEU A 47 21.02 3.88 17.59
C LEU A 47 22.01 3.13 18.47
N ARG A 48 23.15 3.76 18.77
CA ARG A 48 24.25 3.13 19.51
C ARG A 48 23.86 2.74 20.95
N ASP A 49 23.10 3.60 21.61
CA ASP A 49 22.55 3.41 22.96
C ASP A 49 21.60 2.21 23.04
N ARG A 50 20.93 1.87 21.93
CA ARG A 50 19.94 0.80 21.84
C ARG A 50 20.38 -0.39 20.98
N GLN A 51 21.66 -0.41 20.59
CA GLN A 51 22.25 -1.44 19.72
C GLN A 51 21.44 -1.68 18.44
N ASN A 52 20.78 -0.64 17.93
CA ASN A 52 20.03 -0.68 16.68
C ASN A 52 21.01 -0.47 15.52
N VAL A 53 21.07 -1.44 14.61
CA VAL A 53 21.91 -1.34 13.42
C VAL A 53 21.33 -0.34 12.41
N PRO A 54 22.16 0.40 11.66
CA PRO A 54 21.67 1.31 10.63
C PRO A 54 20.79 0.61 9.60
N CYS A 55 19.63 1.19 9.27
CA CYS A 55 18.69 0.61 8.30
C CYS A 55 19.35 0.39 6.92
N ILE A 56 20.21 1.31 6.51
CA ILE A 56 20.98 1.27 5.26
C ILE A 56 21.86 0.02 5.12
N GLN A 57 22.29 -0.57 6.24
CA GLN A 57 23.17 -1.75 6.22
C GLN A 57 22.50 -2.95 5.54
N CYS A 58 21.18 -3.03 5.63
CA CYS A 58 20.38 -4.12 5.11
C CYS A 58 19.53 -3.68 3.92
N HIS A 59 18.86 -2.53 4.04
CA HIS A 59 17.93 -2.02 3.02
C HIS A 59 18.61 -1.18 1.93
N GLY A 60 19.95 -1.09 1.93
CA GLY A 60 20.71 -0.39 0.91
C GLY A 60 20.57 1.13 0.97
N LEU A 61 21.41 1.80 0.18
CA LEU A 61 21.35 3.25 0.02
C LEU A 61 19.96 3.64 -0.50
N GLU A 62 19.38 4.70 0.08
CA GLU A 62 18.03 5.19 -0.26
C GLU A 62 16.90 4.15 -0.09
N GLY A 63 17.15 3.03 0.61
CA GLY A 63 16.12 2.00 0.81
C GLY A 63 15.85 1.17 -0.43
N ALA A 64 16.81 1.05 -1.35
CA ALA A 64 16.68 0.25 -2.59
C ALA A 64 16.55 -1.28 -2.36
N GLY A 65 16.74 -1.74 -1.12
CA GLY A 65 16.92 -3.14 -0.76
C GLY A 65 18.23 -3.70 -1.32
N ASN A 66 18.29 -5.00 -1.52
CA ASN A 66 19.41 -5.63 -2.23
C ASN A 66 18.97 -6.74 -3.19
N SER A 67 19.83 -7.07 -4.15
CA SER A 67 19.52 -8.02 -5.23
C SER A 67 19.27 -9.45 -4.77
N SER A 68 19.62 -9.81 -3.52
CA SER A 68 19.27 -11.12 -2.96
C SER A 68 17.76 -11.27 -2.75
N GLY A 69 17.01 -10.17 -2.70
CA GLY A 69 15.60 -10.15 -2.35
C GLY A 69 15.30 -10.45 -0.87
N ALA A 70 16.32 -10.72 -0.06
CA ALA A 70 16.17 -10.95 1.39
C ALA A 70 15.82 -9.67 2.14
N PHE A 71 16.26 -8.52 1.64
CA PHE A 71 15.97 -7.22 2.23
C PHE A 71 15.11 -6.39 1.27
N PRO A 72 13.85 -6.11 1.65
CA PRO A 72 12.93 -5.44 0.75
C PRO A 72 13.34 -4.00 0.48
N ARG A 73 12.84 -3.53 -0.65
CA ARG A 73 12.80 -2.12 -0.99
C ARG A 73 11.85 -1.37 -0.04
N LEU A 74 12.30 -0.21 0.46
CA LEU A 74 11.53 0.69 1.34
C LEU A 74 10.95 1.89 0.59
N VAL A 75 11.47 2.23 -0.59
CA VAL A 75 10.98 3.34 -1.43
C VAL A 75 10.27 2.77 -2.67
N PRO A 76 9.28 3.44 -3.30
CA PRO A 76 8.63 4.68 -2.91
C PRO A 76 7.41 4.38 -2.00
N GLN A 77 7.63 3.71 -0.87
CA GLN A 77 6.53 3.33 0.00
C GLN A 77 5.96 4.54 0.75
N SER A 78 4.66 4.49 1.09
CA SER A 78 4.07 5.52 1.94
C SER A 78 4.70 5.45 3.34
N GLY A 79 4.94 6.61 3.95
CA GLY A 79 5.49 6.60 5.31
C GLY A 79 4.50 6.00 6.31
N TRP A 80 3.19 6.08 6.07
CA TRP A 80 2.22 5.39 6.94
C TRP A 80 2.38 3.88 6.88
N TYR A 81 2.53 3.32 5.68
CA TYR A 81 2.76 1.88 5.56
C TYR A 81 4.08 1.48 6.21
N LEU A 82 5.14 2.28 6.07
CA LEU A 82 6.42 2.01 6.71
C LEU A 82 6.32 2.07 8.24
N TYR A 83 5.66 3.08 8.78
CA TYR A 83 5.40 3.22 10.21
C TYR A 83 4.56 2.05 10.75
N LYS A 84 3.41 1.78 10.12
CA LYS A 84 2.54 0.63 10.41
C LYS A 84 3.32 -0.68 10.37
N THR A 85 4.18 -0.86 9.36
CA THR A 85 5.03 -2.05 9.23
C THR A 85 6.00 -2.20 10.40
N LEU A 86 6.64 -1.11 10.86
CA LEU A 86 7.51 -1.14 12.04
C LEU A 86 6.72 -1.53 13.30
N GLN A 87 5.50 -0.99 13.47
CA GLN A 87 4.63 -1.36 14.58
C GLN A 87 4.22 -2.84 14.51
N ASP A 88 3.88 -3.35 13.32
CA ASP A 88 3.51 -4.76 13.12
C ASP A 88 4.70 -5.69 13.44
N TYR A 89 5.93 -5.32 13.08
CA TYR A 89 7.13 -6.06 13.47
C TYR A 89 7.39 -6.02 14.97
N ALA A 90 7.20 -4.86 15.61
CA ALA A 90 7.45 -4.67 17.04
C ALA A 90 6.44 -5.46 17.90
N SER A 91 5.16 -5.45 17.49
CA SER A 91 4.06 -6.16 18.16
C SER A 91 4.03 -7.66 17.88
N GLY A 92 4.64 -8.11 16.78
CA GLY A 92 4.65 -9.51 16.36
C GLY A 92 3.54 -9.90 15.39
N LEU A 93 2.63 -8.97 15.03
CA LEU A 93 1.63 -9.17 13.96
C LEU A 93 2.28 -9.49 12.62
N ARG A 94 3.50 -9.02 12.42
CA ARG A 94 4.34 -9.39 11.30
C ARG A 94 5.63 -10.03 11.82
N PRO A 95 5.74 -11.37 11.84
CA PRO A 95 6.91 -12.04 12.40
C PRO A 95 8.11 -11.94 11.46
N ASN A 96 9.27 -11.56 12.00
CA ASN A 96 10.55 -11.67 11.31
C ASN A 96 11.71 -11.70 12.31
N GLU A 97 12.60 -12.69 12.21
CA GLU A 97 13.70 -12.88 13.17
C GLU A 97 14.72 -11.73 13.16
N ILE A 98 14.86 -11.02 12.03
CA ILE A 98 15.80 -9.91 11.87
C ILE A 98 15.13 -8.58 12.24
N MET A 99 13.97 -8.29 11.65
CA MET A 99 13.33 -6.97 11.78
C MET A 99 12.56 -6.77 13.08
N SER A 100 12.00 -7.82 13.70
CA SER A 100 11.26 -7.67 14.96
C SER A 100 12.10 -7.10 16.11
N PRO A 101 13.34 -7.57 16.42
CA PRO A 101 14.14 -6.95 17.46
C PRO A 101 14.56 -5.51 17.12
N ILE A 102 14.87 -5.22 15.86
CA ILE A 102 15.19 -3.86 15.38
C ILE A 102 13.99 -2.94 15.64
N ALA A 103 12.79 -3.34 15.22
CA ALA A 103 11.58 -2.55 15.42
C ALA A 103 11.27 -2.33 16.91
N ARG A 104 11.38 -3.35 17.77
CA ARG A 104 11.17 -3.21 19.22
C ARG A 104 12.12 -2.25 19.92
N SER A 105 13.30 -2.00 19.36
CA SER A 105 14.27 -1.04 19.92
C SER A 105 13.96 0.42 19.56
N LEU A 106 13.09 0.67 18.59
CA LEU A 106 12.68 2.02 18.20
C LEU A 106 11.59 2.54 19.14
N SER A 107 11.66 3.82 19.50
CA SER A 107 10.51 4.48 20.10
C SER A 107 9.46 4.76 19.02
N ASP A 108 8.22 5.05 19.40
CA ASP A 108 7.17 5.42 18.47
C ASP A 108 7.58 6.64 17.60
N GLN A 109 8.20 7.64 18.22
CA GLN A 109 8.74 8.82 17.52
C GLN A 109 9.86 8.44 16.53
N ASP A 110 10.75 7.54 16.91
CA ASP A 110 11.81 7.06 16.01
C ASP A 110 11.21 6.27 14.81
N MET A 111 10.16 5.46 15.03
CA MET A 111 9.45 4.77 13.95
C MET A 111 8.81 5.75 12.97
N GLN A 112 8.12 6.78 13.48
CA GLN A 112 7.53 7.84 12.64
C GLN A 112 8.60 8.61 11.87
N ALA A 113 9.72 8.94 12.51
CA ALA A 113 10.83 9.67 11.92
C ALA A 113 11.47 8.88 10.76
N VAL A 114 11.84 7.61 10.98
CA VAL A 114 12.44 6.74 9.95
C VAL A 114 11.48 6.52 8.77
N ALA A 115 10.19 6.32 9.07
CA ALA A 115 9.17 6.16 8.06
C ALA A 115 9.00 7.42 7.20
N ALA A 116 9.01 8.60 7.81
CA ALA A 116 8.96 9.87 7.10
C ALA A 116 10.22 10.13 6.26
N TYR A 117 11.40 9.76 6.76
CA TYR A 117 12.65 9.86 6.01
C TYR A 117 12.59 9.04 4.70
N TYR A 118 12.29 7.75 4.75
CA TYR A 118 12.22 6.92 3.54
C TYR A 118 11.07 7.36 2.61
N ALA A 119 9.93 7.81 3.15
CA ALA A 119 8.84 8.33 2.33
C ALA A 119 9.19 9.66 1.61
N SER A 120 10.17 10.40 2.12
CA SER A 120 10.64 11.65 1.49
C SER A 120 11.52 11.42 0.26
N ILE A 121 12.00 10.19 0.05
CA ILE A 121 12.82 9.82 -1.11
C ILE A 121 11.89 9.64 -2.32
N GLU A 122 11.90 10.62 -3.22
CA GLU A 122 10.97 10.67 -4.36
C GLU A 122 11.36 9.73 -5.51
N ASN A 123 12.66 9.60 -5.75
CA ASN A 123 13.20 8.81 -6.84
C ASN A 123 13.61 7.44 -6.32
N ALA A 124 12.79 6.46 -6.66
CA ALA A 124 13.11 5.09 -6.42
C ALA A 124 14.15 4.61 -7.47
N PRO A 125 15.37 4.17 -7.07
CA PRO A 125 16.34 3.63 -8.03
C PRO A 125 15.77 2.48 -8.86
N ALA A 126 16.04 2.46 -10.16
CA ALA A 126 15.66 1.36 -11.04
C ALA A 126 16.37 0.07 -10.61
N LEU A 127 15.69 -1.07 -10.76
CA LEU A 127 16.29 -2.38 -10.45
C LEU A 127 16.67 -3.11 -11.74
N PRO A 128 17.81 -3.85 -11.74
CA PRO A 128 18.09 -4.83 -12.76
C PRO A 128 16.92 -5.80 -12.88
N GLN A 129 16.46 -6.02 -14.10
CA GLN A 129 15.35 -6.90 -14.40
C GLN A 129 15.88 -8.32 -14.56
N ALA A 130 15.37 -9.25 -13.76
CA ALA A 130 15.64 -10.66 -13.97
C ALA A 130 14.89 -11.15 -15.22
N GLU A 131 15.49 -12.08 -15.95
CA GLU A 131 14.78 -12.77 -17.03
C GLU A 131 13.71 -13.68 -16.42
N VAL A 132 12.48 -13.52 -16.87
CA VAL A 132 11.32 -14.30 -16.43
C VAL A 132 10.60 -14.83 -17.65
N ASP A 133 10.13 -16.07 -17.57
CA ASP A 133 9.28 -16.67 -18.60
C ASP A 133 8.05 -15.78 -18.89
N VAL A 134 7.80 -15.54 -20.18
CA VAL A 134 6.76 -14.62 -20.65
C VAL A 134 5.37 -15.10 -20.22
N ARG A 135 5.12 -16.41 -20.19
CA ARG A 135 3.81 -16.93 -19.76
C ARG A 135 3.57 -16.63 -18.28
N THR A 136 4.60 -16.78 -17.45
CA THR A 136 4.56 -16.42 -16.03
C THR A 136 4.22 -14.94 -15.82
N LEU A 137 4.87 -14.05 -16.58
CA LEU A 137 4.57 -12.61 -16.53
C LEU A 137 3.15 -12.30 -17.03
N GLN A 138 2.67 -12.98 -18.08
CA GLN A 138 1.30 -12.84 -18.57
C GLN A 138 0.27 -13.29 -17.52
N THR A 139 0.53 -14.41 -16.84
CA THR A 139 -0.34 -14.88 -15.74
C THR A 139 -0.37 -13.87 -14.60
N GLY A 140 0.79 -13.39 -14.13
CA GLY A 140 0.84 -12.38 -13.06
C GLY A 140 0.18 -11.06 -13.45
N GLY A 141 0.37 -10.61 -14.69
CA GLY A 141 -0.26 -9.40 -15.22
C GLY A 141 -1.78 -9.54 -15.35
N ALA A 142 -2.26 -10.69 -15.80
CA ALA A 142 -3.70 -10.99 -15.85
C ALA A 142 -4.32 -10.95 -14.46
N ILE A 143 -3.74 -11.66 -13.48
CA ILE A 143 -4.24 -11.63 -12.09
C ILE A 143 -4.21 -10.19 -11.54
N SER A 144 -3.15 -9.43 -11.81
CA SER A 144 -3.07 -8.04 -11.37
C SER A 144 -4.17 -7.15 -11.96
N ALA A 145 -4.54 -7.37 -13.22
CA ALA A 145 -5.46 -6.52 -13.96
C ALA A 145 -6.94 -6.90 -13.75
N VAL A 146 -7.24 -8.20 -13.67
CA VAL A 146 -8.63 -8.72 -13.62
C VAL A 146 -8.93 -9.57 -12.39
N GLY A 147 -7.94 -9.95 -11.59
CA GLY A 147 -8.12 -10.87 -10.48
C GLY A 147 -8.31 -12.32 -10.94
N ILE A 148 -8.90 -13.13 -10.06
CA ILE A 148 -9.29 -14.53 -10.32
C ILE A 148 -10.73 -14.69 -9.80
N PRO A 149 -11.75 -14.29 -10.58
CA PRO A 149 -13.14 -14.22 -10.13
C PRO A 149 -13.66 -15.55 -9.58
N GLU A 150 -13.29 -16.67 -10.19
CA GLU A 150 -13.68 -18.03 -9.79
C GLU A 150 -13.09 -18.45 -8.43
N GLN A 151 -12.01 -17.79 -7.98
CA GLN A 151 -11.40 -17.98 -6.66
C GLN A 151 -11.76 -16.85 -5.68
N GLY A 152 -12.56 -15.87 -6.11
CA GLY A 152 -12.89 -14.69 -5.29
C GLY A 152 -11.71 -13.73 -5.09
N VAL A 153 -10.67 -13.79 -5.92
CA VAL A 153 -9.53 -12.86 -5.85
C VAL A 153 -9.86 -11.62 -6.69
N PRO A 154 -9.97 -10.42 -6.09
CA PRO A 154 -10.18 -9.19 -6.83
C PRO A 154 -8.91 -8.75 -7.59
N PRO A 155 -9.03 -7.84 -8.57
CA PRO A 155 -7.86 -7.26 -9.23
C PRO A 155 -6.92 -6.56 -8.25
N CYS A 156 -5.64 -6.93 -8.25
CA CYS A 156 -4.62 -6.32 -7.38
C CYS A 156 -4.52 -4.80 -7.60
N ALA A 157 -4.60 -4.36 -8.86
CA ALA A 157 -4.50 -2.95 -9.23
C ALA A 157 -5.66 -2.09 -8.69
N GLY A 158 -6.79 -2.70 -8.29
CA GLY A 158 -7.92 -2.00 -7.68
C GLY A 158 -7.58 -1.36 -6.33
N CYS A 159 -6.68 -1.98 -5.56
CA CYS A 159 -6.22 -1.46 -4.27
C CYS A 159 -4.78 -0.92 -4.34
N HIS A 160 -3.88 -1.67 -4.97
CA HIS A 160 -2.45 -1.30 -5.07
C HIS A 160 -2.14 -0.31 -6.21
N GLY A 161 -3.17 0.21 -6.87
CA GLY A 161 -3.05 1.18 -7.96
C GLY A 161 -2.59 0.58 -9.28
N ALA A 162 -2.71 1.37 -10.35
CA ALA A 162 -2.21 1.01 -11.68
C ALA A 162 -0.73 0.61 -11.61
N ASN A 163 -0.38 -0.52 -12.24
CA ASN A 163 0.96 -1.12 -12.22
C ASN A 163 1.52 -1.40 -10.82
N GLY A 164 0.67 -1.49 -9.78
CA GLY A 164 1.15 -1.72 -8.41
C GLY A 164 1.95 -0.54 -7.84
N ARG A 165 1.76 0.68 -8.36
CA ARG A 165 2.47 1.89 -7.88
C ARG A 165 2.18 2.25 -6.43
N GLY A 166 1.24 1.57 -5.79
CA GLY A 166 0.63 1.95 -4.53
C GLY A 166 -0.55 2.89 -4.77
N GLY A 167 -1.21 3.26 -3.67
CA GLY A 167 -2.36 4.15 -3.71
C GLY A 167 -2.41 5.05 -2.49
N GLN A 168 -3.62 5.17 -1.94
CA GLN A 168 -3.89 5.82 -0.66
C GLN A 168 -2.96 5.27 0.43
N MET A 169 -2.80 6.04 1.51
CA MET A 169 -1.90 5.83 2.65
C MET A 169 -1.73 4.37 3.11
N ILE A 170 -2.78 3.54 3.01
CA ILE A 170 -2.86 2.15 3.49
C ILE A 170 -2.41 1.07 2.50
N TYR A 171 -2.40 1.35 1.20
CA TYR A 171 -2.11 0.35 0.17
C TYR A 171 -0.68 0.45 -0.33
N PRO A 172 0.18 -0.54 -0.04
CA PRO A 172 1.59 -0.43 -0.36
C PRO A 172 1.87 -0.48 -1.86
N ALA A 173 2.94 0.21 -2.26
CA ALA A 173 3.58 -0.01 -3.56
C ALA A 173 4.13 -1.45 -3.66
N LEU A 174 3.82 -2.10 -4.79
CA LEU A 174 4.29 -3.43 -5.17
C LEU A 174 5.30 -3.37 -6.33
N ALA A 175 5.18 -2.35 -7.21
CA ALA A 175 6.06 -2.14 -8.35
C ALA A 175 7.53 -2.10 -7.94
N GLY A 176 8.34 -2.96 -8.54
CA GLY A 176 9.78 -3.02 -8.30
C GLY A 176 10.15 -3.55 -6.92
N GLN A 177 9.21 -4.15 -6.19
CA GLN A 177 9.55 -4.93 -5.00
C GLN A 177 10.12 -6.28 -5.41
N TYR A 178 11.10 -6.78 -4.66
CA TYR A 178 11.74 -8.05 -4.96
C TYR A 178 10.75 -9.22 -4.88
N ALA A 179 10.71 -10.03 -5.94
CA ALA A 179 9.80 -11.18 -6.02
C ALA A 179 9.91 -12.14 -4.82
N PRO A 180 11.12 -12.54 -4.34
CA PRO A 180 11.23 -13.40 -3.15
C PRO A 180 10.58 -12.81 -1.90
N TYR A 181 10.69 -11.49 -1.69
CA TYR A 181 10.06 -10.83 -0.57
C TYR A 181 8.53 -10.78 -0.72
N THR A 182 8.02 -10.41 -1.89
CA THR A 182 6.57 -10.36 -2.16
C THR A 182 5.95 -11.74 -2.00
N GLU A 183 6.60 -12.77 -2.53
CA GLU A 183 6.18 -14.17 -2.40
C GLU A 183 6.16 -14.61 -0.93
N LEU A 184 7.21 -14.30 -0.17
CA LEU A 184 7.26 -14.57 1.27
C LEU A 184 6.08 -13.89 2.00
N GLN A 185 5.77 -12.63 1.68
CA GLN A 185 4.67 -11.92 2.34
C GLN A 185 3.32 -12.58 2.08
N LEU A 186 3.04 -12.93 0.81
CA LEU A 186 1.80 -13.61 0.42
C LEU A 186 1.70 -14.99 1.07
N ARG A 187 2.81 -15.75 1.15
CA ARG A 187 2.82 -17.06 1.83
C ARG A 187 2.58 -16.93 3.34
N LEU A 188 3.16 -15.93 4.01
CA LEU A 188 2.89 -15.72 5.43
C LEU A 188 1.40 -15.41 5.69
N TRP A 189 0.75 -14.65 4.82
CA TRP A 189 -0.71 -14.45 4.88
C TRP A 189 -1.49 -15.73 4.57
N LYS A 190 -1.11 -16.46 3.52
CA LYS A 190 -1.71 -17.75 3.16
C LYS A 190 -1.68 -18.74 4.34
N GLU A 191 -0.56 -18.77 5.07
CA GLU A 191 -0.33 -19.61 6.25
C GLU A 191 -0.96 -19.06 7.54
N GLY A 192 -1.55 -17.86 7.53
CA GLY A 192 -2.09 -17.19 8.72
C GLY A 192 -1.02 -16.76 9.74
N ARG A 193 0.23 -16.62 9.31
CA ARG A 193 1.38 -16.22 10.14
C ARG A 193 1.65 -14.73 10.11
N ARG A 194 1.07 -14.00 9.15
CA ARG A 194 1.09 -12.54 9.10
C ARG A 194 -0.34 -12.02 9.26
N ASP A 195 -0.48 -11.01 10.09
CA ASP A 195 -1.74 -10.36 10.47
C ASP A 195 -1.57 -8.83 10.43
N GLY A 196 -2.58 -8.09 10.90
CA GLY A 196 -2.59 -6.64 10.99
C GLY A 196 -3.01 -5.93 9.71
N ASP A 197 -3.45 -6.66 8.68
CA ASP A 197 -4.08 -6.04 7.51
C ASP A 197 -5.57 -5.76 7.75
N PRO A 198 -6.08 -4.60 7.30
CA PRO A 198 -7.47 -4.21 7.55
C PRO A 198 -8.46 -5.25 7.02
N MET A 199 -9.36 -5.71 7.89
CA MET A 199 -10.39 -6.71 7.56
C MET A 199 -9.83 -8.03 7.01
N ASN A 200 -8.56 -8.36 7.26
CA ASN A 200 -7.87 -9.58 6.81
C ASN A 200 -7.93 -9.79 5.28
N VAL A 201 -8.03 -8.69 4.51
CA VAL A 201 -8.16 -8.71 3.06
C VAL A 201 -7.01 -9.47 2.39
N MET A 202 -5.77 -9.22 2.79
CA MET A 202 -4.61 -9.87 2.20
C MET A 202 -4.47 -11.33 2.65
N GLU A 203 -4.91 -11.68 3.86
CA GLU A 203 -5.02 -13.07 4.30
C GLU A 203 -5.98 -13.86 3.40
N LEU A 204 -7.20 -13.33 3.20
CA LEU A 204 -8.24 -13.97 2.38
C LEU A 204 -7.78 -14.12 0.92
N ILE A 205 -7.21 -13.07 0.34
CA ILE A 205 -6.67 -13.08 -1.03
C ILE A 205 -5.57 -14.14 -1.18
N SER A 206 -4.63 -14.18 -0.24
CA SER A 206 -3.48 -15.10 -0.32
C SER A 206 -3.90 -16.56 -0.12
N LYS A 207 -4.92 -16.83 0.71
CA LYS A 207 -5.48 -18.17 0.90
C LYS A 207 -6.13 -18.72 -0.37
N ALA A 208 -6.80 -17.86 -1.14
CA ALA A 208 -7.50 -18.25 -2.36
C ALA A 208 -6.55 -18.59 -3.54
N MET A 209 -5.37 -17.98 -3.60
CA MET A 209 -4.41 -18.21 -4.69
C MET A 209 -3.59 -19.51 -4.53
N THR A 210 -3.20 -20.13 -5.64
CA THR A 210 -2.19 -21.20 -5.66
C THR A 210 -0.78 -20.65 -5.50
N ASP A 211 0.19 -21.53 -5.22
CA ASP A 211 1.60 -21.13 -5.08
C ASP A 211 2.17 -20.61 -6.41
N GLU A 212 1.75 -21.19 -7.55
CA GLU A 212 2.11 -20.71 -8.89
C GLU A 212 1.56 -19.30 -9.15
N GLN A 213 0.33 -19.03 -8.72
CA GLN A 213 -0.29 -17.70 -8.86
C GLN A 213 0.41 -16.66 -7.98
N ILE A 214 0.74 -17.01 -6.73
CA ILE A 214 1.54 -16.16 -5.83
C ILE A 214 2.90 -15.84 -6.45
N ARG A 215 3.57 -16.85 -7.00
CA ARG A 215 4.85 -16.68 -7.68
C ARG A 215 4.71 -15.78 -8.91
N ALA A 216 3.68 -15.99 -9.73
CA ALA A 216 3.43 -15.22 -10.95
C ALA A 216 3.20 -13.73 -10.65
N VAL A 217 2.35 -13.38 -9.67
CA VAL A 217 2.14 -11.97 -9.30
C VAL A 217 3.39 -11.34 -8.69
N SER A 218 4.17 -12.10 -7.92
CA SER A 218 5.41 -11.62 -7.31
C SER A 218 6.46 -11.29 -8.35
N LEU A 219 6.63 -12.14 -9.37
CA LEU A 219 7.53 -11.90 -10.50
C LEU A 219 7.04 -10.77 -11.39
N TYR A 220 5.73 -10.68 -11.64
CA TYR A 220 5.14 -9.59 -12.41
C TYR A 220 5.36 -8.22 -11.76
N PHE A 221 5.10 -8.06 -10.45
CA PHE A 221 5.33 -6.76 -9.80
C PHE A 221 6.82 -6.41 -9.70
N ALA A 222 7.69 -7.40 -9.51
CA ALA A 222 9.14 -7.22 -9.59
C ALA A 222 9.60 -6.74 -10.97
N SER A 223 8.87 -7.12 -12.05
CA SER A 223 9.22 -6.71 -13.41
C SER A 223 8.80 -5.28 -13.76
N ILE A 224 8.04 -4.62 -12.89
CA ILE A 224 7.59 -3.23 -13.10
C ILE A 224 8.62 -2.29 -12.48
N GLN A 225 9.14 -1.35 -13.28
CA GLN A 225 10.04 -0.33 -12.73
C GLN A 225 9.27 0.62 -11.79
N PRO A 226 9.79 0.89 -10.58
CA PRO A 226 9.15 1.82 -9.68
C PRO A 226 9.19 3.24 -10.26
N GLY A 227 8.06 3.95 -10.18
CA GLY A 227 7.91 5.28 -10.79
C GLY A 227 7.55 5.28 -12.28
N TYR A 228 7.37 4.12 -12.92
CA TYR A 228 6.90 4.04 -14.31
C TYR A 228 5.41 4.42 -14.43
N SER A 229 5.15 5.58 -15.04
CA SER A 229 3.83 6.01 -15.55
C SER A 229 3.84 5.91 -17.08
N PRO A 230 2.99 5.08 -17.73
CA PRO A 230 2.92 5.00 -19.20
C PRO A 230 2.59 6.34 -19.88
N GLN A 231 1.99 7.30 -19.16
CA GLN A 231 1.64 8.62 -19.70
C GLN A 231 2.71 9.71 -19.48
N GLY A 232 3.89 9.41 -18.94
CA GLY A 232 4.90 10.44 -18.67
C GLY A 232 4.50 11.48 -17.59
N GLU A 233 3.32 11.31 -16.97
CA GLU A 233 2.95 12.05 -15.76
C GLU A 233 3.86 11.57 -14.63
N GLN A 234 4.94 12.34 -14.41
CA GLN A 234 5.69 12.30 -13.17
C GLN A 234 4.68 12.27 -12.02
N ARG A 235 4.99 11.57 -10.92
CA ARG A 235 4.21 11.74 -9.69
C ARG A 235 4.09 13.26 -9.50
N PRO A 236 2.91 13.91 -9.66
CA PRO A 236 2.81 15.30 -9.26
C PRO A 236 3.27 15.27 -7.83
N ALA A 237 4.26 16.09 -7.47
CA ALA A 237 4.76 16.16 -6.11
C ALA A 237 3.52 16.16 -5.22
N GLY A 238 3.25 15.01 -4.57
CA GLY A 238 2.02 14.86 -3.82
C GLY A 238 2.02 16.03 -2.87
N PRO A 239 0.88 16.73 -2.66
CA PRO A 239 0.87 17.95 -1.86
C PRO A 239 1.68 17.64 -0.61
N ARG A 240 2.83 18.34 -0.42
CA ARG A 240 3.86 18.03 0.59
C ARG A 240 3.16 17.38 1.76
N GLN A 241 3.25 16.05 1.89
CA GLN A 241 2.31 15.30 2.73
C GLN A 241 2.27 16.01 4.07
N ASN A 242 1.17 16.74 4.34
CA ASN A 242 1.15 17.63 5.48
C ASN A 242 1.35 16.68 6.67
N PRO A 243 2.41 16.86 7.46
CA PRO A 243 2.68 16.02 8.60
C PRO A 243 1.57 16.00 9.66
N GLN A 244 0.52 16.80 9.49
CA GLN A 244 -0.71 16.76 10.28
C GLN A 244 -1.74 15.71 9.81
N VAL A 245 -1.64 15.17 8.59
CA VAL A 245 -2.61 14.19 8.05
C VAL A 245 -2.45 12.80 8.71
N TRP A 246 -1.41 12.61 9.52
CA TRP A 246 -1.16 11.40 10.30
C TRP A 246 -2.13 11.24 11.50
N GLN A 247 -2.93 12.27 11.79
CA GLN A 247 -3.81 12.35 12.97
C GLN A 247 -5.24 11.86 12.71
N GLY A 248 -5.43 10.69 12.08
CA GLY A 248 -6.69 9.94 12.18
C GLY A 248 -7.98 10.61 11.69
N GLN A 249 -7.92 11.78 11.06
CA GLN A 249 -9.08 12.39 10.40
C GLN A 249 -9.21 11.81 9.00
N LEU A 250 -10.00 10.74 8.89
CA LEU A 250 -10.81 10.55 7.70
C LEU A 250 -11.54 11.88 7.47
N ALA A 251 -11.13 12.63 6.44
CA ALA A 251 -11.93 13.75 5.99
C ALA A 251 -13.34 13.20 5.75
N PRO A 252 -14.39 13.73 6.40
CA PRO A 252 -15.74 13.28 6.11
C PRO A 252 -15.97 13.51 4.61
N LEU A 253 -16.44 12.46 3.93
CA LEU A 253 -16.94 12.60 2.56
C LEU A 253 -17.94 13.77 2.56
N PRO A 254 -17.84 14.72 1.63
CA PRO A 254 -18.75 15.85 1.61
C PRO A 254 -20.19 15.31 1.48
N PRO A 255 -21.15 15.77 2.30
CA PRO A 255 -22.49 15.19 2.37
C PRO A 255 -23.37 15.41 1.14
N ASN A 256 -22.82 15.85 0.01
CA ASN A 256 -23.53 16.01 -1.26
C ASN A 256 -22.63 15.62 -2.45
N ALA A 257 -22.32 14.33 -2.59
CA ALA A 257 -21.96 13.75 -3.88
C ALA A 257 -23.21 13.13 -4.52
N THR A 258 -24.26 13.94 -4.71
CA THR A 258 -25.32 13.61 -5.66
C THR A 258 -24.72 13.72 -7.06
N SER A 259 -24.85 12.65 -7.85
CA SER A 259 -24.50 12.53 -9.27
C SER A 259 -24.61 13.86 -10.04
N SER A 260 -23.48 14.52 -10.29
CA SER A 260 -23.39 15.62 -11.24
C SER A 260 -22.69 15.13 -12.50
N THR A 261 -23.48 14.81 -13.51
CA THR A 261 -23.08 14.57 -14.90
C THR A 261 -22.66 15.86 -15.63
N ARG A 262 -22.19 16.89 -14.90
CA ARG A 262 -21.78 18.17 -15.50
C ARG A 262 -20.27 18.34 -15.42
N GLY A 263 -19.58 17.62 -16.30
CA GLY A 263 -18.13 17.70 -16.49
C GLY A 263 -17.58 16.95 -17.71
N LEU A 264 -18.44 16.25 -18.48
CA LEU A 264 -18.06 15.49 -19.68
C LEU A 264 -18.74 16.04 -20.94
N GLN A 265 -18.59 17.34 -21.22
CA GLN A 265 -19.12 17.90 -22.47
C GLN A 265 -18.09 18.62 -23.34
N ASN A 266 -16.80 18.65 -22.99
CA ASN A 266 -15.79 19.29 -23.85
C ASN A 266 -14.44 18.57 -23.85
N VAL A 267 -14.46 17.25 -24.08
CA VAL A 267 -13.25 16.54 -24.55
C VAL A 267 -13.52 16.11 -25.99
N LYS A 268 -13.03 16.92 -26.93
CA LYS A 268 -13.00 16.59 -28.35
C LYS A 268 -12.06 15.39 -28.55
N PRO A 269 -12.47 14.30 -29.19
CA PRO A 269 -11.59 13.16 -29.44
C PRO A 269 -10.40 13.58 -30.33
N PRO A 270 -9.18 13.07 -30.11
CA PRO A 270 -8.09 13.25 -31.04
C PRO A 270 -8.41 12.57 -32.38
N TYR A 271 -8.15 13.34 -33.42
CA TYR A 271 -8.41 13.13 -34.84
C TYR A 271 -7.63 11.93 -35.40
N LEU A 272 -8.35 10.97 -36.01
CA LEU A 272 -7.78 10.01 -36.95
C LEU A 272 -7.76 10.66 -38.35
N PRO A 273 -6.63 10.70 -39.07
CA PRO A 273 -6.63 11.18 -40.44
C PRO A 273 -7.08 10.07 -41.40
N GLU A 274 -8.25 10.24 -42.01
CA GLU A 274 -8.65 9.51 -43.22
C GLU A 274 -8.15 10.27 -44.47
N GLY A 275 -7.63 9.53 -45.45
CA GLY A 275 -7.61 9.95 -46.85
C GLY A 275 -6.27 10.31 -47.48
N GLN A 276 -5.43 9.31 -47.77
CA GLN A 276 -4.67 9.31 -49.03
C GLN A 276 -5.23 8.21 -49.92
N ALA A 277 -5.78 8.63 -51.05
CA ALA A 277 -6.30 7.77 -52.11
C ALA A 277 -5.16 7.00 -52.77
N GLY A 278 -5.23 5.67 -52.74
CA GLY A 278 -4.52 4.80 -53.68
C GLY A 278 -5.39 4.53 -54.91
N PRO A 279 -4.81 4.39 -56.12
CA PRO A 279 -5.59 4.08 -57.31
C PRO A 279 -6.05 2.61 -57.25
N GLY A 280 -7.33 2.42 -57.55
CA GLY A 280 -8.02 1.15 -57.38
C GLY A 280 -7.59 0.04 -58.31
N MET A 281 -7.93 -1.18 -57.91
CA MET A 281 -8.23 -2.29 -58.80
C MET A 281 -9.38 -3.10 -58.19
N GLY A 282 -10.44 -3.23 -58.97
CA GLY A 282 -11.66 -3.92 -58.62
C GLY A 282 -11.51 -5.44 -58.61
N ASN A 283 -12.47 -6.07 -57.94
CA ASN A 283 -12.55 -7.50 -57.75
C ASN A 283 -13.20 -8.13 -58.99
N ALA A 284 -12.65 -9.22 -59.51
CA ALA A 284 -13.43 -10.26 -60.19
C ALA A 284 -12.67 -11.59 -60.16
N SER A 285 -13.29 -12.56 -59.51
CA SER A 285 -13.07 -13.99 -59.68
C SER A 285 -13.60 -14.41 -61.04
N THR A 286 -12.83 -15.18 -61.82
CA THR A 286 -13.21 -16.47 -62.43
C THR A 286 -12.16 -16.91 -63.46
N ASP A 287 -11.79 -18.18 -63.37
CA ASP A 287 -11.56 -19.15 -64.44
C ASP A 287 -10.78 -18.78 -65.72
N ASP A 288 -9.84 -19.70 -65.97
CA ASP A 288 -9.53 -20.32 -67.26
C ASP A 288 -8.50 -19.69 -68.21
N GLN A 289 -7.60 -20.59 -68.60
CA GLN A 289 -7.03 -20.76 -69.94
C GLN A 289 -5.69 -20.08 -70.31
N ILE A 290 -4.68 -20.97 -70.37
CA ILE A 290 -3.95 -21.33 -71.60
C ILE A 290 -2.82 -20.41 -72.13
N ASN A 291 -1.64 -21.05 -72.18
CA ASN A 291 -0.58 -21.00 -73.20
C ASN A 291 0.36 -19.79 -73.38
N ARG A 292 1.63 -20.22 -73.48
CA ARG A 292 2.61 -19.97 -74.56
C ARG A 292 3.44 -18.70 -74.54
N SER A 293 4.74 -18.98 -74.38
CA SER A 293 5.80 -18.63 -75.32
C SER A 293 6.21 -17.16 -75.38
N ARG A 294 7.35 -16.84 -74.77
CA ARG A 294 8.66 -16.71 -75.44
C ARG A 294 9.72 -16.37 -74.41
#